data_AF-A0AB35HTJ5-F1
#
_entry.id   AF-A0AB35HTJ5-F1
#
_cell.length_a   1.000
_cell.length_b   1.000
_cell.length_c   1.000
_cell.angle_alpha   90.00
_cell.angle_beta   90.00
_cell.angle_gamma   90.00
#
_symmetry.space_group_name_H-M   'P 1'
#
loop_
_entity.id
_entity.type
_entity.pdbx_description
1 polymer ?
#
loop_
_entity_poly.entity_id
_entity_poly.type
_entity_poly.pdbx_seq_one_letter_code
_entity_poly.pdbx_strand_id
1 'polypeptide(L)'
;MKRRVLTALLSCSLTLAAVAAPSVVLADDFDQQIEEKSKEIDDLQGKQASVQSEIDSLEGEISGINEKAQNLLAEQEELDEQSKQLENEIADLQKRIDKREEAIREQARDVQVNGSDTNIVDAVLNSDSLTDAFGRVQAMNTIVDANNDLIEQQKEDKKAVEDKKAENDEKQKEIQANQAALEEQKGQLQQSQADLDYKKADLALQESSKNDEKEDLQKRKDEAKAELARIAEEQQRAEEARQQAEAQQEADKAAAQEAEQTEAPAEEAEVPAESSEVEAPETTETSEETVEEPEAT
;
A
#
# COMPACT_ATOMS: atom_id res chain seq x y z
N MET A 1 -56.61 -41.76 27.44
CA MET A 1 -55.76 -41.49 28.63
C MET A 1 -56.31 -40.29 29.40
N LYS A 2 -55.94 -40.11 30.67
CA LYS A 2 -56.60 -39.16 31.61
C LYS A 2 -56.23 -37.68 31.36
N ARG A 3 -56.98 -36.77 32.00
CA ARG A 3 -56.99 -35.31 31.80
C ARG A 3 -56.43 -34.55 33.02
N ARG A 4 -55.88 -33.35 32.77
CA ARG A 4 -55.74 -32.17 33.70
C ARG A 4 -54.73 -32.40 34.87
N VAL A 5 -54.16 -31.39 35.54
CA VAL A 5 -54.67 -30.07 36.02
C VAL A 5 -53.58 -28.96 35.96
N LEU A 6 -54.00 -27.70 36.15
CA LEU A 6 -53.21 -26.46 36.20
C LEU A 6 -52.37 -26.24 37.49
N THR A 7 -51.35 -25.39 37.34
CA THR A 7 -50.87 -24.26 38.19
C THR A 7 -50.96 -24.29 39.73
N ALA A 8 -49.93 -23.66 40.32
CA ALA A 8 -49.84 -23.05 41.67
C ALA A 8 -49.31 -23.92 42.83
N LEU A 9 -48.11 -23.56 43.31
CA LEU A 9 -47.74 -23.60 44.73
C LEU A 9 -46.83 -22.40 45.04
N LEU A 10 -47.04 -21.81 46.21
CA LEU A 10 -46.53 -20.52 46.67
C LEU A 10 -45.94 -20.74 48.08
N SER A 11 -44.87 -20.03 48.46
CA SER A 11 -44.16 -20.11 49.77
C SER A 11 -43.43 -21.45 50.02
N CYS A 12 -42.36 -21.59 50.82
CA CYS A 12 -41.44 -20.68 51.55
C CYS A 12 -40.16 -21.51 51.92
N SER A 13 -39.04 -21.02 52.48
CA SER A 13 -38.58 -19.69 52.92
C SER A 13 -37.06 -19.72 53.19
N LEU A 14 -36.39 -18.55 53.15
CA LEU A 14 -35.19 -18.18 53.94
C LEU A 14 -33.93 -19.10 53.91
N THR A 15 -32.83 -18.62 53.33
CA THR A 15 -31.53 -18.53 54.04
C THR A 15 -30.46 -17.74 53.27
N LEU A 16 -29.77 -16.88 54.01
CA LEU A 16 -28.49 -16.21 53.72
C LEU A 16 -28.37 -15.35 52.44
N ALA A 17 -28.40 -14.04 52.66
CA ALA A 17 -27.87 -13.06 51.72
C ALA A 17 -26.35 -13.22 51.60
N ALA A 18 -25.90 -14.02 50.64
CA ALA A 18 -24.59 -13.80 50.05
C ALA A 18 -24.68 -12.52 49.22
N VAL A 19 -24.02 -11.45 49.67
CA VAL A 19 -23.73 -10.30 48.80
C VAL A 19 -22.97 -10.88 47.60
N ALA A 20 -23.61 -10.88 46.44
CA ALA A 20 -22.96 -11.21 45.19
C ALA A 20 -21.99 -10.06 44.90
N ALA A 21 -20.75 -10.20 45.37
CA ALA A 21 -19.69 -9.28 45.01
C ALA A 21 -19.62 -9.26 43.47
N PRO A 22 -19.82 -8.10 42.82
CA PRO A 22 -19.69 -8.02 41.39
C PRO A 22 -18.28 -8.44 41.02
N SER A 23 -18.15 -9.29 40.01
CA SER A 23 -16.85 -9.72 39.50
C SER A 23 -16.15 -8.52 38.87
N VAL A 24 -15.37 -7.82 39.68
CA VAL A 24 -14.57 -6.67 39.27
C VAL A 24 -13.54 -7.13 38.24
N VAL A 25 -13.79 -6.79 36.97
CA VAL A 25 -12.71 -6.72 35.97
C VAL A 25 -11.83 -5.56 36.41
N LEU A 26 -10.57 -5.84 36.77
CA LEU A 26 -9.67 -4.79 37.23
C LEU A 26 -9.34 -3.83 36.09
N ALA A 27 -9.22 -2.54 36.41
CA ALA A 27 -8.86 -1.51 35.44
C ALA A 27 -7.49 -1.76 34.77
N ASP A 28 -6.58 -2.45 35.46
CA ASP A 28 -5.25 -2.84 34.96
C ASP A 28 -5.33 -3.75 33.70
N ASP A 29 -6.38 -4.58 33.57
CA ASP A 29 -6.58 -5.45 32.40
C ASP A 29 -6.94 -4.62 31.15
N PHE A 30 -7.81 -3.61 31.31
CA PHE A 30 -8.09 -2.64 30.24
C PHE A 30 -6.88 -1.76 29.92
N ASP A 31 -6.08 -1.37 30.91
CA ASP A 31 -4.84 -0.62 30.69
C ASP A 31 -3.84 -1.42 29.84
N GLN A 32 -3.64 -2.72 30.14
CA GLN A 32 -2.79 -3.58 29.31
C GLN A 32 -3.33 -3.72 27.88
N GLN A 33 -4.64 -3.96 27.70
CA GLN A 33 -5.25 -4.05 26.37
C GLN A 33 -5.09 -2.74 25.56
N ILE A 34 -5.23 -1.57 26.20
CA ILE A 34 -5.02 -0.27 25.56
C ILE A 34 -3.54 -0.04 25.19
N GLU A 35 -2.60 -0.50 26.02
CA GLU A 35 -1.15 -0.45 25.70
C GLU A 35 -0.82 -1.36 24.51
N GLU A 36 -1.36 -2.58 24.46
CA GLU A 36 -1.20 -3.51 23.33
C GLU A 36 -1.78 -2.92 22.04
N LYS A 37 -2.99 -2.34 22.07
CA LYS A 37 -3.57 -1.63 20.92
C LYS A 37 -2.75 -0.43 20.48
N SER A 38 -2.15 0.30 21.42
CA SER A 38 -1.28 1.43 21.10
C SER A 38 -0.02 0.98 20.36
N LYS A 39 0.60 -0.14 20.78
CA LYS A 39 1.72 -0.74 20.05
C LYS A 39 1.32 -1.24 18.65
N GLU A 40 0.14 -1.86 18.52
CA GLU A 40 -0.38 -2.25 17.19
C GLU A 40 -0.53 -1.02 16.25
N ILE A 41 -0.95 0.14 16.77
CA ILE A 41 -1.05 1.40 16.01
C ILE A 41 0.33 1.98 15.69
N ASP A 42 1.26 2.02 16.65
CA ASP A 42 2.62 2.50 16.43
C ASP A 42 3.36 1.66 15.35
N ASP A 43 3.17 0.33 15.36
CA ASP A 43 3.67 -0.58 14.32
C ASP A 43 3.04 -0.33 12.95
N LEU A 44 1.76 0.07 12.89
CA LEU A 44 1.09 0.46 11.64
C LEU A 44 1.65 1.78 11.10
N GLN A 45 1.92 2.76 11.96
CA GLN A 45 2.57 4.03 11.57
C GLN A 45 4.00 3.78 11.05
N GLY A 46 4.74 2.85 11.67
CA GLY A 46 6.03 2.38 11.15
C GLY A 46 5.94 1.79 9.74
N LYS A 47 4.91 0.98 9.47
CA LYS A 47 4.64 0.42 8.13
C LYS A 47 4.24 1.51 7.12
N GLN A 48 3.44 2.50 7.53
CA GLN A 48 3.09 3.64 6.67
C GLN A 48 4.34 4.45 6.27
N ALA A 49 5.28 4.68 7.19
CA ALA A 49 6.55 5.33 6.88
C ALA A 49 7.40 4.50 5.89
N SER A 50 7.41 3.16 6.01
CA SER A 50 8.05 2.28 5.01
C SER A 50 7.40 2.40 3.64
N VAL A 51 6.07 2.34 3.57
CA VAL A 51 5.31 2.49 2.31
C VAL A 51 5.53 3.88 1.68
N GLN A 52 5.65 4.94 2.48
CA GLN A 52 6.01 6.25 1.96
C GLN A 52 7.43 6.27 1.39
N SER A 53 8.41 5.63 2.04
CA SER A 53 9.76 5.49 1.49
C SER A 53 9.80 4.64 0.21
N GLU A 54 8.93 3.64 0.07
CA GLU A 54 8.75 2.87 -1.18
C GLU A 54 8.16 3.75 -2.29
N ILE A 55 7.19 4.63 -1.97
CA ILE A 55 6.63 5.63 -2.91
C ILE A 55 7.69 6.64 -3.36
N ASP A 56 8.46 7.21 -2.43
CA ASP A 56 9.51 8.19 -2.75
C ASP A 56 10.61 7.57 -3.65
N SER A 57 10.94 6.29 -3.43
CA SER A 57 11.83 5.52 -4.31
C SER A 57 11.24 5.33 -5.70
N LEU A 58 9.95 4.98 -5.79
CA LEU A 58 9.24 4.79 -7.06
C LEU A 58 9.17 6.08 -7.87
N GLU A 59 8.96 7.24 -7.23
CA GLU A 59 8.99 8.55 -7.88
C GLU A 59 10.38 8.87 -8.47
N GLY A 60 11.44 8.50 -7.76
CA GLY A 60 12.82 8.56 -8.28
C GLY A 60 13.05 7.65 -9.49
N GLU A 61 12.54 6.42 -9.46
CA GLU A 61 12.61 5.48 -10.60
C GLU A 61 11.83 6.00 -11.82
N ILE A 62 10.62 6.54 -11.60
CA ILE A 62 9.81 7.19 -12.64
C ILE A 62 10.57 8.35 -13.30
N SER A 63 11.23 9.21 -12.51
CA SER A 63 12.04 10.31 -13.03
C SER A 63 13.21 9.79 -13.89
N GLY A 64 13.94 8.79 -13.41
CA GLY A 64 15.06 8.18 -14.15
C GLY A 64 14.61 7.46 -15.44
N ILE A 65 13.42 6.87 -15.46
CA ILE A 65 12.83 6.25 -16.66
C ILE A 65 12.37 7.33 -17.65
N ASN A 66 11.81 8.45 -17.17
CA ASN A 66 11.46 9.58 -18.02
C ASN A 66 12.69 10.25 -18.68
N GLU A 67 13.80 10.39 -17.96
CA GLU A 67 15.07 10.87 -18.53
C GLU A 67 15.61 9.91 -19.61
N LYS A 68 15.62 8.59 -19.34
CA LYS A 68 15.99 7.57 -20.34
C LYS A 68 15.09 7.64 -21.58
N ALA A 69 13.79 7.82 -21.40
CA ALA A 69 12.84 7.95 -22.49
C ALA A 69 13.12 9.18 -23.38
N GLN A 70 13.44 10.33 -22.77
CA GLN A 70 13.80 11.54 -23.51
C GLN A 70 15.12 11.39 -24.27
N ASN A 71 16.13 10.80 -23.64
CA ASN A 71 17.42 10.53 -24.29
C ASN A 71 17.24 9.57 -25.48
N LEU A 72 16.46 8.51 -25.31
CA LEU A 72 16.18 7.54 -26.38
C LEU A 72 15.38 8.14 -27.55
N LEU A 73 14.48 9.10 -27.28
CA LEU A 73 13.78 9.86 -28.32
C LEU A 73 14.73 10.78 -29.09
N ALA A 74 15.67 11.43 -28.42
CA ALA A 74 16.68 12.27 -29.08
C ALA A 74 17.65 11.41 -29.91
N GLU A 75 18.09 10.27 -29.37
CA GLU A 75 18.94 9.30 -30.07
C GLU A 75 18.25 8.72 -31.32
N GLN A 76 16.93 8.47 -31.24
CA GLN A 76 16.12 8.08 -32.41
C GLN A 76 16.05 9.17 -33.48
N GLU A 77 15.87 10.44 -33.10
CA GLU A 77 15.81 11.56 -34.05
C GLU A 77 17.18 11.78 -34.72
N GLU A 78 18.27 11.72 -33.94
CA GLU A 78 19.63 11.75 -34.46
C GLU A 78 19.91 10.56 -35.40
N LEU A 79 19.51 9.34 -35.03
CA LEU A 79 19.73 8.15 -35.86
C LEU A 79 18.90 8.16 -37.15
N ASP A 80 17.70 8.72 -37.14
CA ASP A 80 16.86 8.90 -38.35
C ASP A 80 17.48 9.94 -39.30
N GLU A 81 18.03 11.05 -38.78
CA GLU A 81 18.76 12.01 -39.61
C GLU A 81 20.10 11.44 -40.12
N GLN A 82 20.88 10.75 -39.27
CA GLN A 82 22.08 10.02 -39.68
C GLN A 82 21.74 8.97 -40.75
N SER A 83 20.66 8.18 -40.57
CA SER A 83 20.20 7.19 -41.54
C SER A 83 19.90 7.82 -42.90
N LYS A 84 19.18 8.95 -42.92
CA LYS A 84 18.86 9.67 -44.18
C LYS A 84 20.09 10.23 -44.86
N GLN A 85 21.06 10.78 -44.11
CA GLN A 85 22.32 11.24 -44.67
C GLN A 85 23.11 10.05 -45.26
N LEU A 86 23.20 8.95 -44.51
CA LEU A 86 23.88 7.71 -44.87
C LEU A 86 23.25 7.05 -46.11
N GLU A 87 21.93 7.03 -46.25
CA GLU A 87 21.23 6.57 -47.46
C GLU A 87 21.61 7.38 -48.70
N ASN A 88 21.67 8.72 -48.58
CA ASN A 88 22.08 9.59 -49.68
C ASN A 88 23.56 9.39 -50.05
N GLU A 89 24.44 9.32 -49.06
CA GLU A 89 25.87 9.03 -49.28
C GLU A 89 26.08 7.66 -49.93
N ILE A 90 25.37 6.63 -49.48
CA ILE A 90 25.40 5.28 -50.08
C ILE A 90 24.88 5.32 -51.51
N ALA A 91 23.81 6.06 -51.80
CA ALA A 91 23.29 6.17 -53.16
C ALA A 91 24.27 6.86 -54.11
N ASP A 92 25.01 7.87 -53.66
CA ASP A 92 26.03 8.55 -54.47
C ASP A 92 27.35 7.77 -54.56
N LEU A 93 27.75 7.06 -53.50
CA LEU A 93 28.84 6.08 -53.54
C LEU A 93 28.51 4.93 -54.49
N GLN A 94 27.29 4.39 -54.48
CA GLN A 94 26.86 3.35 -55.41
C GLN A 94 26.91 3.83 -56.86
N LYS A 95 26.42 5.04 -57.17
CA LYS A 95 26.55 5.64 -58.53
C LYS A 95 28.01 5.81 -58.96
N ARG A 96 28.92 6.16 -58.04
CA ARG A 96 30.37 6.22 -58.30
C ARG A 96 30.94 4.83 -58.56
N ILE A 97 30.59 3.87 -57.71
CA ILE A 97 30.97 2.46 -57.79
C ILE A 97 30.56 1.88 -59.15
N ASP A 98 29.30 2.04 -59.55
CA ASP A 98 28.78 1.49 -60.80
C ASP A 98 29.50 2.09 -62.03
N LYS A 99 29.70 3.42 -62.05
CA LYS A 99 30.46 4.10 -63.11
C LYS A 99 31.92 3.68 -63.18
N ARG A 100 32.59 3.53 -62.04
CA ARG A 100 33.97 3.03 -62.00
C ARG A 100 34.04 1.56 -62.41
N GLU A 101 33.06 0.73 -62.03
CA GLU A 101 33.02 -0.68 -62.41
C GLU A 101 32.80 -0.85 -63.91
N GLU A 102 31.97 -0.01 -64.54
CA GLU A 102 31.82 0.06 -66.00
C GLU A 102 33.13 0.47 -66.67
N ALA A 103 33.79 1.53 -66.20
CA ALA A 103 35.08 1.99 -66.74
C ALA A 103 36.20 0.95 -66.60
N ILE A 104 36.34 0.31 -65.41
CA ILE A 104 37.28 -0.79 -65.17
C ILE A 104 36.97 -1.97 -66.10
N ARG A 105 35.70 -2.29 -66.32
CA ARG A 105 35.28 -3.40 -67.20
C ARG A 105 35.56 -3.10 -68.67
N GLU A 106 35.31 -1.88 -69.14
CA GLU A 106 35.65 -1.45 -70.49
C GLU A 106 37.16 -1.47 -70.71
N GLN A 107 37.94 -0.92 -69.78
CA GLN A 107 39.40 -0.90 -69.86
C GLN A 107 40.01 -2.30 -69.78
N ALA A 108 39.52 -3.17 -68.89
CA ALA A 108 39.97 -4.57 -68.83
C ALA A 108 39.66 -5.32 -70.13
N ARG A 109 38.53 -5.02 -70.78
CA ARG A 109 38.16 -5.58 -72.09
C ARG A 109 39.04 -5.04 -73.21
N ASP A 110 39.37 -3.75 -73.20
CA ASP A 110 40.29 -3.12 -74.16
C ASP A 110 41.69 -3.74 -74.05
N VAL A 111 42.23 -3.85 -72.83
CA VAL A 111 43.50 -4.55 -72.58
C VAL A 111 43.42 -6.02 -73.01
N GLN A 112 42.31 -6.72 -72.79
CA GLN A 112 42.16 -8.12 -73.22
C GLN A 112 42.07 -8.28 -74.75
N VAL A 113 41.43 -7.36 -75.47
CA VAL A 113 41.19 -7.46 -76.92
C VAL A 113 42.33 -6.84 -77.73
N ASN A 114 42.78 -5.65 -77.36
CA ASN A 114 43.78 -4.86 -78.07
C ASN A 114 45.18 -4.96 -77.43
N GLY A 115 45.26 -5.21 -76.13
CA GLY A 115 46.51 -5.29 -75.34
C GLY A 115 47.17 -6.66 -75.26
N SER A 116 47.03 -7.53 -76.27
CA SER A 116 47.81 -8.78 -76.36
C SER A 116 49.31 -8.50 -76.18
N ASP A 117 50.06 -9.39 -75.50
CA ASP A 117 51.47 -9.19 -75.12
C ASP A 117 52.36 -8.70 -76.28
N THR A 118 52.09 -9.17 -77.50
CA THR A 118 52.76 -8.70 -78.72
C THR A 118 52.56 -7.21 -78.95
N ASN A 119 51.33 -6.68 -78.85
CA ASN A 119 51.01 -5.30 -79.23
C ASN A 119 51.61 -4.27 -78.26
N ILE A 120 51.65 -4.59 -76.95
CA ILE A 120 52.25 -3.72 -75.93
C ILE A 120 53.77 -3.68 -76.07
N VAL A 121 54.41 -4.84 -76.24
CA VAL A 121 55.87 -4.93 -76.43
C VAL A 121 56.26 -4.32 -77.79
N ASP A 122 55.51 -4.59 -78.85
CA ASP A 122 55.72 -4.04 -80.19
C ASP A 122 55.47 -2.51 -80.25
N ALA A 123 54.56 -1.95 -79.46
CA ALA A 123 54.38 -0.50 -79.33
C ALA A 123 55.58 0.21 -78.66
N VAL A 124 56.40 -0.51 -77.88
CA VAL A 124 57.67 -0.01 -77.32
C VAL A 124 58.84 -0.29 -78.29
N LEU A 125 58.85 -1.43 -78.99
CA LEU A 125 59.88 -1.79 -79.96
C LEU A 125 59.81 -0.97 -81.27
N ASN A 126 58.61 -0.61 -81.74
CA ASN A 126 58.35 0.28 -82.88
C ASN A 126 58.26 1.76 -82.46
N SER A 127 59.03 2.17 -81.45
CA SER A 127 59.16 3.58 -81.07
C SER A 127 60.15 4.30 -81.98
N ASP A 128 59.92 5.59 -82.24
CA ASP A 128 60.73 6.39 -83.19
C ASP A 128 62.15 6.69 -82.65
N SER A 129 62.36 6.53 -81.34
CA SER A 129 63.65 6.72 -80.67
C SER A 129 63.68 6.08 -79.29
N LEU A 130 64.87 5.91 -78.69
CA LEU A 130 65.02 5.47 -77.30
C LEU A 130 64.31 6.39 -76.28
N THR A 131 64.17 7.68 -76.59
CA THR A 131 63.44 8.65 -75.75
C THR A 131 61.93 8.46 -75.86
N ASP A 132 61.42 8.14 -77.05
CA ASP A 132 60.01 7.76 -77.25
C ASP A 132 59.70 6.42 -76.57
N ALA A 133 60.58 5.42 -76.71
CA ALA A 133 60.48 4.14 -75.98
C ALA A 133 60.34 4.35 -74.46
N PHE A 134 61.21 5.17 -73.88
CA PHE A 134 61.18 5.49 -72.45
C PHE A 134 59.91 6.25 -72.05
N GLY A 135 59.48 7.23 -72.86
CA GLY A 135 58.23 7.97 -72.64
C GLY A 135 57.00 7.07 -72.66
N ARG A 136 56.94 6.11 -73.60
CA ARG A 136 55.85 5.11 -73.68
C ARG A 136 55.84 4.18 -72.47
N VAL A 137 57.00 3.71 -72.01
CA VAL A 137 57.09 2.88 -70.78
C VAL A 137 56.67 3.67 -69.54
N GLN A 138 57.09 4.93 -69.41
CA GLN A 138 56.67 5.78 -68.29
C GLN A 138 55.15 6.06 -68.31
N ALA A 139 54.59 6.33 -69.49
CA ALA A 139 53.14 6.48 -69.66
C ALA A 139 52.40 5.19 -69.31
N MET A 140 52.91 4.02 -69.73
CA MET A 140 52.31 2.73 -69.41
C MET A 140 52.29 2.45 -67.90
N ASN A 141 53.41 2.69 -67.20
CA ASN A 141 53.47 2.57 -65.75
C ASN A 141 52.46 3.53 -65.07
N THR A 142 52.37 4.77 -65.53
CA THR A 142 51.41 5.76 -65.01
C THR A 142 49.95 5.30 -65.18
N ILE A 143 49.62 4.63 -66.30
CA ILE A 143 48.30 4.05 -66.54
C ILE A 143 48.06 2.86 -65.60
N VAL A 144 49.04 1.96 -65.44
CA VAL A 144 48.94 0.80 -64.53
C VAL A 144 48.75 1.24 -63.08
N ASP A 145 49.52 2.23 -62.62
CA ASP A 145 49.41 2.79 -61.27
C ASP A 145 48.03 3.43 -61.06
N ALA A 146 47.56 4.27 -61.99
CA ALA A 146 46.23 4.87 -61.93
C ALA A 146 45.09 3.83 -61.94
N ASN A 147 45.26 2.69 -62.62
CA ASN A 147 44.29 1.60 -62.62
C ASN A 147 44.28 0.85 -61.28
N ASN A 148 45.45 0.64 -60.68
CA ASN A 148 45.55 0.03 -59.35
C ASN A 148 44.91 0.93 -58.28
N ASP A 149 45.19 2.24 -58.33
CA ASP A 149 44.56 3.25 -57.46
C ASP A 149 43.03 3.25 -57.63
N LEU A 150 42.54 3.17 -58.86
CA LEU A 150 41.10 3.11 -59.16
C LEU A 150 40.43 1.85 -58.57
N ILE A 151 41.10 0.71 -58.64
CA ILE A 151 40.62 -0.56 -58.06
C ILE A 151 40.68 -0.51 -56.54
N GLU A 152 41.69 0.10 -55.92
CA GLU A 152 41.77 0.21 -54.47
C GLU A 152 40.70 1.16 -53.92
N GLN A 153 40.53 2.34 -54.51
CA GLN A 153 39.42 3.25 -54.19
C GLN A 153 38.05 2.59 -54.33
N GLN A 154 37.89 1.69 -55.31
CA GLN A 154 36.65 0.92 -55.49
C GLN A 154 36.40 -0.08 -54.36
N LYS A 155 37.44 -0.70 -53.81
CA LYS A 155 37.32 -1.57 -52.62
C LYS A 155 37.05 -0.75 -51.37
N GLU A 156 37.75 0.36 -51.17
CA GLU A 156 37.57 1.26 -50.03
C GLU A 156 36.14 1.83 -50.02
N ASP A 157 35.63 2.32 -51.14
CA ASP A 157 34.24 2.81 -51.25
C ASP A 157 33.22 1.69 -50.96
N LYS A 158 33.41 0.47 -51.50
CA LYS A 158 32.52 -0.67 -51.22
C LYS A 158 32.53 -1.05 -49.75
N LYS A 159 33.72 -1.12 -49.12
CA LYS A 159 33.86 -1.41 -47.70
C LYS A 159 33.24 -0.30 -46.84
N ALA A 160 33.47 0.97 -47.17
CA ALA A 160 32.88 2.10 -46.43
C ALA A 160 31.35 2.08 -46.45
N VAL A 161 30.72 1.61 -47.54
CA VAL A 161 29.26 1.38 -47.62
C VAL A 161 28.82 0.22 -46.72
N GLU A 162 29.57 -0.88 -46.66
CA GLU A 162 29.27 -2.03 -45.79
C GLU A 162 29.43 -1.67 -44.31
N ASP A 163 30.57 -1.08 -43.92
CA ASP A 163 30.86 -0.63 -42.55
C ASP A 163 29.77 0.36 -42.06
N LYS A 164 29.40 1.35 -42.89
CA LYS A 164 28.34 2.33 -42.57
C LYS A 164 26.95 1.72 -42.37
N LYS A 165 26.57 0.73 -43.20
CA LYS A 165 25.30 0.01 -43.02
C LYS A 165 25.31 -0.80 -41.74
N ALA A 166 26.41 -1.49 -41.44
CA ALA A 166 26.54 -2.30 -40.24
C ALA A 166 26.43 -1.45 -38.96
N GLU A 167 27.09 -0.29 -38.91
CA GLU A 167 26.98 0.65 -37.77
C GLU A 167 25.52 1.11 -37.57
N ASN A 168 24.82 1.47 -38.65
CA ASN A 168 23.43 1.92 -38.56
C ASN A 168 22.48 0.79 -38.10
N ASP A 169 22.65 -0.41 -38.66
CA ASP A 169 21.91 -1.62 -38.29
C ASP A 169 22.19 -2.07 -36.84
N GLU A 170 23.33 -1.69 -36.26
CA GLU A 170 23.69 -1.97 -34.86
C GLU A 170 23.01 -0.97 -33.93
N LYS A 171 23.13 0.34 -34.19
CA LYS A 171 22.43 1.39 -33.44
C LYS A 171 20.91 1.21 -33.45
N GLN A 172 20.31 0.82 -34.58
CA GLN A 172 18.86 0.53 -34.63
C GLN A 172 18.45 -0.63 -33.71
N LYS A 173 19.30 -1.66 -33.54
CA LYS A 173 19.04 -2.77 -32.61
C LYS A 173 19.21 -2.35 -31.16
N GLU A 174 20.21 -1.52 -30.87
CA GLU A 174 20.42 -0.95 -29.53
C GLU A 174 19.21 -0.11 -29.09
N ILE A 175 18.72 0.78 -29.95
CA ILE A 175 17.49 1.55 -29.70
C ILE A 175 16.29 0.63 -29.46
N GLN A 176 16.07 -0.40 -30.29
CA GLN A 176 14.96 -1.35 -30.10
C GLN A 176 15.07 -2.14 -28.79
N ALA A 177 16.28 -2.52 -28.38
CA ALA A 177 16.52 -3.18 -27.09
C ALA A 177 16.23 -2.22 -25.91
N ASN A 178 16.68 -0.97 -26.01
CA ASN A 178 16.42 0.07 -25.02
C ASN A 178 14.93 0.41 -24.91
N GLN A 179 14.19 0.48 -26.03
CA GLN A 179 12.73 0.64 -26.05
C GLN A 179 12.02 -0.51 -25.31
N ALA A 180 12.41 -1.77 -25.61
CA ALA A 180 11.80 -2.94 -24.97
C ALA A 180 12.06 -2.98 -23.46
N ALA A 181 13.29 -2.67 -23.03
CA ALA A 181 13.65 -2.57 -21.62
C ALA A 181 12.90 -1.44 -20.89
N LEU A 182 12.65 -0.31 -21.57
CA LEU A 182 11.90 0.81 -21.01
C LEU A 182 10.41 0.47 -20.81
N GLU A 183 9.79 -0.24 -21.77
CA GLU A 183 8.39 -0.67 -21.64
C GLU A 183 8.23 -1.78 -20.57
N GLU A 184 9.21 -2.67 -20.42
CA GLU A 184 9.25 -3.62 -19.30
C GLU A 184 9.35 -2.89 -17.95
N GLN A 185 10.27 -1.94 -17.81
CA GLN A 185 10.41 -1.11 -16.59
C GLN A 185 9.12 -0.34 -16.27
N LYS A 186 8.45 0.21 -17.29
CA LYS A 186 7.14 0.87 -17.15
C LYS A 186 6.03 -0.09 -16.69
N GLY A 187 6.02 -1.33 -17.17
CA GLY A 187 5.10 -2.37 -16.69
C GLY A 187 5.36 -2.74 -15.22
N GLN A 188 6.62 -2.87 -14.82
CA GLN A 188 7.03 -3.14 -13.44
C GLN A 188 6.62 -1.98 -12.50
N LEU A 189 6.85 -0.72 -12.91
CA LEU A 189 6.41 0.47 -12.17
C LEU A 189 4.89 0.47 -11.92
N GLN A 190 4.08 0.16 -12.94
CA GLN A 190 2.63 0.10 -12.82
C GLN A 190 2.18 -0.97 -11.82
N GLN A 191 2.85 -2.12 -11.78
CA GLN A 191 2.58 -3.17 -10.81
C GLN A 191 2.96 -2.73 -9.39
N SER A 192 4.15 -2.13 -9.20
CA SER A 192 4.59 -1.60 -7.91
C SER A 192 3.68 -0.48 -7.39
N GLN A 193 3.21 0.41 -8.27
CA GLN A 193 2.26 1.45 -7.90
C GLN A 193 0.92 0.87 -7.40
N ALA A 194 0.38 -0.14 -8.08
CA ALA A 194 -0.85 -0.81 -7.66
C ALA A 194 -0.70 -1.58 -6.33
N ASP A 195 0.46 -2.20 -6.08
CA ASP A 195 0.78 -2.85 -4.80
C ASP A 195 0.88 -1.83 -3.66
N LEU A 196 1.51 -0.67 -3.90
CA LEU A 196 1.62 0.42 -2.93
C LEU A 196 0.28 1.07 -2.63
N ASP A 197 -0.56 1.32 -3.63
CA ASP A 197 -1.92 1.82 -3.44
C ASP A 197 -2.78 0.83 -2.64
N TYR A 198 -2.66 -0.48 -2.91
CA TYR A 198 -3.30 -1.52 -2.12
C TYR A 198 -2.80 -1.53 -0.66
N LYS A 199 -1.49 -1.58 -0.43
CA LYS A 199 -0.87 -1.52 0.91
C LYS A 199 -1.33 -0.29 1.69
N LYS A 200 -1.40 0.88 1.03
CA LYS A 200 -1.82 2.14 1.64
C LYS A 200 -3.29 2.11 2.06
N ALA A 201 -4.17 1.56 1.22
CA ALA A 201 -5.58 1.38 1.54
C ALA A 201 -5.80 0.37 2.68
N ASP A 202 -5.07 -0.76 2.65
CA ASP A 202 -5.13 -1.80 3.69
C ASP A 202 -4.61 -1.30 5.05
N LEU A 203 -3.47 -0.59 5.07
CA LEU A 203 -2.93 0.02 6.29
C LEU A 203 -3.88 1.08 6.87
N ALA A 204 -4.51 1.91 6.03
CA ALA A 204 -5.50 2.89 6.49
C ALA A 204 -6.75 2.23 7.09
N LEU A 205 -7.23 1.13 6.51
CA LEU A 205 -8.34 0.35 7.05
C LEU A 205 -7.97 -0.31 8.38
N GLN A 206 -6.77 -0.88 8.49
CA GLN A 206 -6.26 -1.45 9.75
C GLN A 206 -6.13 -0.36 10.82
N GLU A 207 -5.54 0.79 10.51
CA GLU A 207 -5.37 1.90 11.48
C GLU A 207 -6.73 2.41 11.99
N SER A 208 -7.73 2.59 11.11
CA SER A 208 -9.10 2.95 11.53
C SER A 208 -9.66 1.92 12.51
N SER A 209 -9.67 0.64 12.12
CA SER A 209 -10.23 -0.45 12.94
C SER A 209 -9.54 -0.57 14.31
N LYS A 210 -8.23 -0.32 14.38
CA LYS A 210 -7.48 -0.38 15.65
C LYS A 210 -7.70 0.83 16.55
N ASN A 211 -7.90 2.02 15.97
CA ASN A 211 -8.30 3.19 16.73
C ASN A 211 -9.73 3.04 17.29
N ASP A 212 -10.68 2.53 16.48
CA ASP A 212 -12.05 2.25 16.93
C ASP A 212 -12.08 1.23 18.08
N GLU A 213 -11.32 0.13 17.97
CA GLU A 213 -11.15 -0.87 19.05
C GLU A 213 -10.57 -0.23 20.34
N LYS A 214 -9.62 0.68 20.21
CA LYS A 214 -8.98 1.37 21.33
C LYS A 214 -9.92 2.37 22.01
N GLU A 215 -10.77 3.06 21.25
CA GLU A 215 -11.77 3.99 21.79
C GLU A 215 -12.88 3.23 22.57
N ASP A 216 -13.38 2.10 22.04
CA ASP A 216 -14.32 1.24 22.79
C ASP A 216 -13.73 0.75 24.11
N LEU A 217 -12.47 0.30 24.10
CA LEU A 217 -11.76 -0.14 25.32
C LEU A 217 -11.61 1.01 26.33
N GLN A 218 -11.28 2.22 25.88
CA GLN A 218 -11.21 3.41 26.75
C GLN A 218 -12.57 3.74 27.37
N LYS A 219 -13.64 3.75 26.56
CA LYS A 219 -14.99 4.00 27.04
C LYS A 219 -15.45 2.95 28.06
N ARG A 220 -15.24 1.67 27.77
CA ARG A 220 -15.59 0.56 28.68
C ARG A 220 -14.77 0.58 29.98
N LYS A 221 -13.51 1.01 29.92
CA LYS A 221 -12.67 1.24 31.10
C LYS A 221 -13.22 2.36 31.98
N ASP A 222 -13.67 3.46 31.38
CA ASP A 222 -14.23 4.59 32.12
C ASP A 222 -15.61 4.26 32.69
N GLU A 223 -16.46 3.53 31.96
CA GLU A 223 -17.72 2.96 32.46
C GLU A 223 -17.48 2.00 33.64
N ALA A 224 -16.48 1.11 33.54
CA ALA A 224 -16.11 0.20 34.63
C ALA A 224 -15.57 0.95 35.87
N LYS A 225 -14.76 2.01 35.68
CA LYS A 225 -14.28 2.86 36.78
C LYS A 225 -15.42 3.62 37.47
N ALA A 226 -16.38 4.14 36.71
CA ALA A 226 -17.54 4.83 37.26
C ALA A 226 -18.43 3.89 38.10
N GLU A 227 -18.63 2.66 37.62
CA GLU A 227 -19.38 1.64 38.38
C GLU A 227 -18.64 1.21 39.66
N LEU A 228 -17.31 1.06 39.61
CA LEU A 228 -16.51 0.78 40.81
C LEU A 228 -16.58 1.90 41.85
N ALA A 229 -16.55 3.16 41.42
CA ALA A 229 -16.74 4.31 42.30
C ALA A 229 -18.14 4.30 42.94
N ARG A 230 -19.19 4.04 42.15
CA ARG A 230 -20.58 3.93 42.64
C ARG A 230 -20.73 2.83 43.70
N ILE A 231 -20.15 1.65 43.47
CA ILE A 231 -20.17 0.53 44.42
C ILE A 231 -19.43 0.91 45.71
N ALA A 232 -18.28 1.59 45.62
CA ALA A 232 -17.52 2.03 46.79
C ALA A 232 -18.28 3.07 47.63
N GLU A 233 -18.94 4.04 47.00
CA GLU A 233 -19.81 5.01 47.69
C GLU A 233 -21.03 4.33 48.35
N GLU A 234 -21.64 3.35 47.68
CA GLU A 234 -22.77 2.59 48.23
C GLU A 234 -22.34 1.75 49.44
N GLN A 235 -21.15 1.12 49.38
CA GLN A 235 -20.57 0.39 50.51
C GLN A 235 -20.24 1.31 51.69
N GLN A 236 -19.63 2.47 51.45
CA GLN A 236 -19.37 3.46 52.51
C GLN A 236 -20.67 3.93 53.18
N ARG A 237 -21.69 4.30 52.39
CA ARG A 237 -22.99 4.71 52.92
C ARG A 237 -23.68 3.60 53.71
N ALA A 238 -23.57 2.34 53.25
CA ALA A 238 -24.13 1.19 53.97
C ALA A 238 -23.41 0.93 55.31
N GLU A 239 -22.08 1.12 55.36
CA GLU A 239 -21.30 0.96 56.58
C GLU A 239 -21.52 2.11 57.57
N GLU A 240 -21.60 3.36 57.11
CA GLU A 240 -22.03 4.51 57.92
C GLU A 240 -23.43 4.31 58.52
N ALA A 241 -24.40 3.86 57.72
CA ALA A 241 -25.74 3.56 58.18
C ALA A 241 -25.75 2.41 59.22
N ARG A 242 -24.88 1.41 59.07
CA ARG A 242 -24.74 0.32 60.05
C ARG A 242 -24.16 0.82 61.37
N GLN A 243 -23.13 1.67 61.33
CA GLN A 243 -22.54 2.29 62.52
C GLN A 243 -23.55 3.19 63.25
N GLN A 244 -24.36 3.97 62.53
CA GLN A 244 -25.44 4.77 63.13
C GLN A 244 -26.51 3.89 63.78
N ALA A 245 -26.92 2.79 63.14
CA ALA A 245 -27.90 1.86 63.71
C ALA A 245 -27.36 1.12 64.95
N GLU A 246 -26.09 0.72 64.95
CA GLU A 246 -25.42 0.12 66.11
C GLU A 246 -25.33 1.12 67.28
N ALA A 247 -24.94 2.37 67.03
CA ALA A 247 -24.91 3.42 68.05
C ALA A 247 -26.30 3.76 68.62
N GLN A 248 -27.34 3.78 67.77
CA GLN A 248 -28.72 3.99 68.21
C GLN A 248 -29.20 2.84 69.13
N GLN A 249 -28.89 1.59 68.80
CA GLN A 249 -29.21 0.45 69.67
C GLN A 249 -28.47 0.47 71.02
N GLU A 250 -27.24 0.97 71.07
CA GLU A 250 -26.54 1.14 72.35
C GLU A 250 -27.16 2.26 73.20
N ALA A 251 -27.57 3.37 72.58
CA ALA A 251 -28.29 4.45 73.27
C ALA A 251 -29.66 3.99 73.81
N ASP A 252 -30.44 3.27 73.01
CA ASP A 252 -31.75 2.75 73.41
C ASP A 252 -31.63 1.71 74.55
N LYS A 253 -30.57 0.87 74.54
CA LYS A 253 -30.26 -0.04 75.65
C LYS A 253 -29.84 0.68 76.93
N ALA A 254 -29.05 1.74 76.82
CA ALA A 254 -28.65 2.55 77.98
C ALA A 254 -29.87 3.22 78.62
N ALA A 255 -30.77 3.81 77.80
CA ALA A 255 -32.02 4.40 78.28
C ALA A 255 -32.96 3.38 78.94
N ALA A 256 -33.05 2.15 78.40
CA ALA A 256 -33.83 1.08 79.01
C ALA A 256 -33.27 0.64 80.38
N GLN A 257 -31.94 0.57 80.53
CA GLN A 257 -31.29 0.25 81.81
C GLN A 257 -31.42 1.38 82.85
N GLU A 258 -31.51 2.64 82.41
CA GLU A 258 -31.77 3.79 83.28
C GLU A 258 -33.24 3.80 83.74
N ALA A 259 -34.17 3.43 82.86
CA ALA A 259 -35.59 3.26 83.21
C ALA A 259 -35.84 2.11 84.20
N GLU A 260 -35.18 0.95 84.03
CA GLU A 260 -35.26 -0.20 84.97
C GLU A 260 -34.70 0.12 86.37
N GLN A 261 -33.93 1.21 86.55
CA GLN A 261 -33.52 1.69 87.88
C GLN A 261 -34.53 2.65 88.54
N THR A 262 -35.61 3.05 87.83
CA THR A 262 -36.61 4.02 88.32
C THR A 262 -37.97 3.43 88.71
N GLU A 263 -38.27 2.17 88.37
CA GLU A 263 -39.44 1.41 88.85
C GLU A 263 -38.91 0.08 89.44
N ALA A 264 -39.21 -0.34 90.68
CA ALA A 264 -40.49 -0.40 91.40
C ALA A 264 -40.22 -0.50 92.95
N PRO A 265 -41.23 -0.62 93.86
CA PRO A 265 -42.67 -0.75 93.63
C PRO A 265 -43.60 0.16 94.45
N ALA A 266 -44.86 0.24 94.03
CA ALA A 266 -46.02 0.54 94.88
C ALA A 266 -47.17 -0.42 94.51
N GLU A 267 -47.85 -0.97 95.51
CA GLU A 267 -48.73 -2.14 95.43
C GLU A 267 -50.14 -1.79 95.95
N GLU A 268 -51.19 -2.35 95.30
CA GLU A 268 -52.64 -2.35 95.67
C GLU A 268 -53.36 -0.98 95.88
N ALA A 269 -54.55 -0.72 95.32
CA ALA A 269 -55.78 -1.49 95.52
C ALA A 269 -56.95 -1.14 94.56
N GLU A 270 -57.82 -2.14 94.35
CA GLU A 270 -59.27 -2.12 94.05
C GLU A 270 -59.87 -1.47 92.76
N VAL A 271 -60.41 -2.39 91.93
CA VAL A 271 -61.52 -2.32 90.94
C VAL A 271 -62.88 -1.94 91.59
N PRO A 272 -63.99 -1.56 90.87
CA PRO A 272 -64.46 -2.17 89.60
C PRO A 272 -65.37 -1.39 88.60
N ALA A 273 -65.69 -2.09 87.49
CA ALA A 273 -66.85 -1.92 86.57
C ALA A 273 -66.87 -0.67 85.64
N GLU A 274 -67.51 -0.66 84.46
CA GLU A 274 -68.55 -1.54 83.88
C GLU A 274 -68.50 -1.50 82.32
N SER A 275 -69.17 -2.47 81.63
CA SER A 275 -69.76 -2.48 80.25
C SER A 275 -69.26 -1.53 79.12
N SER A 276 -69.27 -1.84 77.82
CA SER A 276 -69.93 -2.88 76.99
C SER A 276 -69.25 -2.83 75.59
N GLU A 277 -68.86 -3.93 74.94
CA GLU A 277 -69.67 -4.81 74.07
C GLU A 277 -69.90 -4.29 72.62
N VAL A 278 -69.90 -5.23 71.65
CA VAL A 278 -70.51 -5.18 70.29
C VAL A 278 -69.64 -4.78 69.06
N GLU A 279 -69.37 -5.82 68.26
CA GLU A 279 -69.30 -5.94 66.77
C GLU A 279 -68.31 -5.14 65.88
N ALA A 280 -67.50 -5.92 65.15
CA ALA A 280 -67.40 -5.81 63.68
C ALA A 280 -68.54 -6.67 63.06
N PRO A 281 -68.99 -6.47 61.80
CA PRO A 281 -68.18 -6.96 60.66
C PRO A 281 -68.33 -6.27 59.26
N GLU A 282 -67.36 -6.60 58.40
CA GLU A 282 -67.43 -6.92 56.95
C GLU A 282 -68.19 -6.11 55.87
N THR A 283 -67.49 -5.99 54.71
CA THR A 283 -67.99 -6.05 53.31
C THR A 283 -68.82 -4.86 52.76
N THR A 284 -68.89 -4.52 51.46
CA THR A 284 -68.46 -5.17 50.19
C THR A 284 -68.39 -4.14 49.04
N GLU A 285 -67.74 -4.46 47.90
CA GLU A 285 -68.08 -4.02 46.51
C GLU A 285 -67.98 -2.50 46.13
N THR A 286 -67.89 -2.04 44.86
CA THR A 286 -67.45 -2.59 43.54
C THR A 286 -67.35 -1.44 42.50
N SER A 287 -66.49 -1.61 41.47
CA SER A 287 -66.55 -1.03 40.09
C SER A 287 -66.12 0.40 39.70
N GLU A 288 -65.68 0.42 38.41
CA GLU A 288 -65.72 1.46 37.35
C GLU A 288 -64.75 2.66 37.46
N GLU A 289 -63.76 2.76 36.55
CA GLU A 289 -63.80 3.32 35.17
C GLU A 289 -63.48 4.84 35.24
N THR A 290 -62.51 5.42 34.52
CA THR A 290 -62.51 5.65 33.05
C THR A 290 -61.10 5.85 32.47
N VAL A 291 -61.01 5.72 31.15
CA VAL A 291 -59.86 5.95 30.24
C VAL A 291 -59.64 7.45 29.96
N GLU A 292 -58.38 7.91 29.78
CA GLU A 292 -57.94 8.76 28.64
C GLU A 292 -56.42 9.02 28.60
N GLU A 293 -55.76 8.40 27.62
CA GLU A 293 -54.74 9.01 26.75
C GLU A 293 -55.46 10.01 25.79
N PRO A 294 -54.81 10.81 24.90
CA PRO A 294 -53.37 10.92 24.61
C PRO A 294 -52.88 12.39 24.44
N GLU A 295 -51.58 12.59 24.16
CA GLU A 295 -51.06 12.83 22.79
C GLU A 295 -49.65 13.47 22.81
N ALA A 296 -48.87 13.15 21.77
CA ALA A 296 -47.52 13.65 21.57
C ALA A 296 -47.49 14.85 20.61
N THR A 297 -46.44 15.67 20.69
CA THR A 297 -45.88 16.36 19.51
C THR A 297 -44.40 16.63 19.74
#